data_AF-A0A3C0EXY5-F1
#
_entry.id   AF-A0A3C0EXY5-F1
#
_cell.length_a   1.000
_cell.length_b   1.000
_cell.length_c   1.000
_cell.angle_alpha   90.00
_cell.angle_beta   90.00
_cell.angle_gamma   90.00
#
_symmetry.space_group_name_H-M   'P 1'
#
loop_
_entity.id
_entity.type
_entity.pdbx_description
1 polymer ?
#
loop_
_entity_poly.entity_id
_entity_poly.type
_entity_poly.pdbx_seq_one_letter_code
_entity_poly.pdbx_strand_id
1 'polypeptide(L)'
;EVFFVKQAMAKIGVDFFLDVHGDESLPYCFIAGTEGLDDWNDNRQAQLDFYRNKLAEINVDFQTKEGYPPKPRGQANLTMSAVQTAHLHNCLAMTLEMPFKDTTDTPDQKYGWSAERSKRLAHSCLEALDYFLKSGL
;
A
#
# COMPACT_ATOMS: atom_id res chain seq x y z
N GLU A 1 14.15 -9.60 13.54
CA GLU A 1 13.76 -9.05 12.22
C GLU A 1 13.41 -7.56 12.33
N VAL A 2 12.27 -7.18 12.92
CA VAL A 2 11.75 -5.79 12.95
C VAL A 2 12.73 -4.78 13.57
N PHE A 3 13.37 -5.14 14.69
CA PHE A 3 14.32 -4.26 15.39
C PHE A 3 15.43 -3.74 14.47
N PHE A 4 16.04 -4.62 13.67
CA PHE A 4 17.14 -4.25 12.78
C PHE A 4 16.69 -3.37 11.61
N VAL A 5 15.52 -3.67 11.03
CA VAL A 5 14.95 -2.85 9.94
C VAL A 5 14.63 -1.45 10.45
N LYS A 6 14.02 -1.33 11.64
CA LYS A 6 13.75 -0.04 12.26
C LYS A 6 15.01 0.78 12.54
N GLN A 7 16.08 0.13 13.02
CA GLN A 7 17.35 0.83 13.22
C GLN A 7 17.94 1.33 11.90
N ALA A 8 17.83 0.54 10.82
CA ALA A 8 18.29 0.97 9.50
C ALA A 8 17.48 2.19 9.00
N MET A 9 16.14 2.14 9.08
CA MET A 9 15.24 3.24 8.71
C MET A 9 15.53 4.52 9.51
N ALA A 10 15.73 4.41 10.83
CA ALA A 10 16.08 5.55 11.68
C ALA A 10 17.42 6.19 11.28
N LYS A 11 18.36 5.40 10.74
CA LYS A 11 19.67 5.89 10.30
C LYS A 11 19.64 6.53 8.92
N ILE A 12 18.85 6.00 7.99
CA ILE A 12 18.88 6.41 6.57
C ILE A 12 17.76 7.37 6.17
N GLY A 13 16.68 7.46 6.97
CA GLY A 13 15.46 8.16 6.60
C GLY A 13 14.52 7.30 5.75
N VAL A 14 13.25 7.70 5.63
CA VAL A 14 12.25 7.01 4.82
C VAL A 14 11.32 8.05 4.20
N ASP A 15 11.29 8.14 2.87
CA ASP A 15 10.40 9.05 2.13
C ASP A 15 9.20 8.33 1.51
N PHE A 16 9.29 7.00 1.37
CA PHE A 16 8.23 6.11 0.88
C PHE A 16 8.35 4.74 1.53
N PHE A 17 7.22 4.13 1.90
CA PHE A 17 7.18 2.80 2.50
C PHE A 17 6.00 1.97 1.99
N LEU A 18 6.29 0.74 1.57
CA LEU A 18 5.27 -0.23 1.15
C LEU A 18 5.51 -1.56 1.86
N ASP A 19 4.56 -1.95 2.71
CA ASP A 19 4.54 -3.24 3.39
C ASP A 19 3.72 -4.24 2.56
N VAL A 20 4.31 -5.32 2.07
CA VAL A 20 3.69 -6.22 1.07
C VAL A 20 3.19 -7.48 1.76
N HIS A 21 1.87 -7.73 1.65
CA HIS A 21 1.14 -8.79 2.34
C HIS A 21 0.23 -9.56 1.38
N GLY A 22 -0.44 -10.57 1.93
CA GLY A 22 -1.53 -11.26 1.27
C GLY A 22 -2.73 -11.42 2.20
N ASP A 23 -3.93 -11.27 1.65
CA ASP A 23 -5.20 -11.36 2.37
C ASP A 23 -5.93 -12.67 2.02
N GLU A 24 -6.32 -13.41 3.05
CA GLU A 24 -6.96 -14.73 2.90
C GLU A 24 -8.45 -14.65 2.51
N SER A 25 -9.08 -13.50 2.73
CA SER A 25 -10.52 -13.31 2.70
C SER A 25 -10.99 -12.59 1.44
N LEU A 26 -10.42 -11.42 1.17
CA LEU A 26 -10.82 -10.51 0.10
C LEU A 26 -10.18 -10.93 -1.23
N PRO A 27 -10.98 -11.15 -2.29
CA PRO A 27 -10.50 -11.52 -3.62
C PRO A 27 -10.09 -10.27 -4.44
N TYR A 28 -9.21 -9.42 -3.88
CA TYR A 28 -8.80 -8.15 -4.49
C TYR A 28 -7.34 -7.81 -4.17
N CYS A 29 -6.64 -7.15 -5.10
CA CYS A 29 -5.45 -6.40 -4.74
C CYS A 29 -5.87 -4.99 -4.30
N PHE A 30 -5.43 -4.54 -3.13
CA PHE A 30 -5.79 -3.24 -2.59
C PHE A 30 -4.68 -2.67 -1.69
N ILE A 31 -4.76 -1.37 -1.41
CA ILE A 31 -3.86 -0.72 -0.45
C ILE A 31 -4.66 -0.27 0.76
N ALA A 32 -4.20 -0.60 1.96
CA ALA A 32 -4.59 0.04 3.20
C ALA A 32 -3.60 1.18 3.53
N GLY A 33 -4.13 2.36 3.84
CA GLY A 33 -3.33 3.54 4.18
C GLY A 33 -3.19 3.70 5.68
N THR A 34 -2.73 4.88 6.09
CA THR A 34 -2.55 5.25 7.50
C THR A 34 -3.49 6.38 7.91
N GLU A 35 -4.70 6.42 7.33
CA GLU A 35 -5.72 7.48 7.53
C GLU A 35 -6.10 7.69 9.01
N GLY A 36 -5.90 6.67 9.85
CA GLY A 36 -6.18 6.72 11.28
C GLY A 36 -5.18 7.52 12.12
N LEU A 37 -4.07 8.01 11.56
CA LEU A 37 -3.07 8.78 12.32
C LEU A 37 -3.63 10.12 12.82
N ASP A 38 -3.18 10.57 13.99
CA ASP A 38 -3.63 11.84 14.60
C ASP A 38 -3.31 13.08 13.74
N ASP A 39 -2.25 13.04 12.95
CA ASP A 39 -1.79 14.12 12.08
C ASP A 39 -2.27 13.97 10.61
N TRP A 40 -3.19 13.05 10.34
CA TRP A 40 -3.76 12.87 9.01
C TRP A 40 -4.40 14.17 8.49
N ASN A 41 -4.10 14.51 7.24
CA ASN A 41 -4.47 15.76 6.59
C ASN A 41 -4.63 15.59 5.08
N ASP A 42 -5.13 16.62 4.41
CA ASP A 42 -5.46 16.61 2.98
C ASP A 42 -4.23 16.32 2.09
N ASN A 43 -3.03 16.73 2.49
CA ASN A 43 -1.81 16.45 1.72
C ASN A 43 -1.47 14.96 1.75
N ARG A 44 -1.52 14.33 2.94
CA ARG A 44 -1.31 12.87 3.08
C ARG A 44 -2.38 12.08 2.33
N GLN A 45 -3.63 12.55 2.35
CA GLN A 45 -4.71 11.96 1.57
C GLN A 45 -4.45 12.07 0.07
N ALA A 46 -4.03 13.25 -0.41
CA ALA A 46 -3.71 13.45 -1.83
C ALA A 46 -2.56 12.55 -2.31
N GLN A 47 -1.52 12.36 -1.49
CA GLN A 47 -0.42 11.44 -1.79
C GLN A 47 -0.90 9.99 -1.90
N LEU A 48 -1.72 9.54 -0.93
CA LEU A 48 -2.29 8.19 -0.91
C LEU A 48 -3.21 7.94 -2.11
N ASP A 49 -4.10 8.88 -2.39
CA ASP A 49 -5.05 8.80 -3.50
C ASP A 49 -4.33 8.82 -4.84
N PHE A 50 -3.31 9.67 -5.01
CA PHE A 50 -2.49 9.69 -6.22
C PHE A 50 -1.88 8.31 -6.49
N TYR A 51 -1.20 7.72 -5.49
CA TYR A 51 -0.53 6.44 -5.67
C TYR A 51 -1.53 5.31 -5.98
N ARG A 52 -2.62 5.21 -5.20
CA ARG A 52 -3.68 4.21 -5.41
C ARG A 52 -4.31 4.33 -6.81
N ASN A 53 -4.68 5.54 -7.21
CA ASN A 53 -5.35 5.77 -8.49
C ASN A 53 -4.41 5.51 -9.66
N LYS A 54 -3.14 5.92 -9.56
CA LYS A 54 -2.15 5.65 -10.61
C LYS A 54 -1.88 4.15 -10.74
N LEU A 55 -1.79 3.43 -9.62
CA LEU A 55 -1.60 1.98 -9.64
C LEU A 55 -2.80 1.25 -10.28
N ALA A 56 -4.02 1.68 -10.00
CA ALA A 56 -5.24 1.14 -10.63
C ALA A 56 -5.33 1.44 -12.13
N GLU A 57 -4.81 2.59 -12.57
CA GLU A 57 -4.77 2.97 -13.99
C GLU A 57 -3.82 2.06 -14.80
N ILE A 58 -2.67 1.71 -14.23
CA ILE A 58 -1.62 0.96 -14.93
C ILE A 58 -1.65 -0.55 -14.67
N ASN A 59 -2.47 -1.02 -13.72
CA ASN A 59 -2.58 -2.43 -13.38
C ASN A 59 -4.04 -2.86 -13.21
N VAL A 60 -4.50 -3.71 -14.13
CA VAL A 60 -5.88 -4.23 -14.16
C VAL A 60 -6.24 -5.14 -12.98
N ASP A 61 -5.25 -5.70 -12.28
CA ASP A 61 -5.47 -6.54 -11.10
C ASP A 61 -5.64 -5.71 -9.82
N PHE A 62 -5.26 -4.42 -9.84
CA PHE A 62 -5.35 -3.51 -8.70
C PHE A 62 -6.62 -2.64 -8.76
N GLN A 63 -7.21 -2.37 -7.60
CA GLN A 63 -8.43 -1.57 -7.50
C GLN A 63 -8.49 -0.74 -6.21
N THR A 64 -9.45 0.18 -6.14
CA THR A 64 -9.61 1.15 -5.03
C THR A 64 -10.99 1.14 -4.37
N LYS A 65 -11.89 0.24 -4.77
CA LYS A 65 -13.28 0.16 -4.31
C LYS A 65 -13.44 -0.69 -3.06
N GLU A 66 -12.79 -1.86 -3.04
CA GLU A 66 -12.89 -2.87 -2.00
C GLU A 66 -11.57 -2.96 -1.21
N GLY A 67 -11.66 -3.16 0.09
CA GLY A 67 -10.50 -3.23 0.98
C GLY A 67 -10.91 -3.02 2.42
N TYR A 68 -9.92 -2.88 3.32
CA TYR A 68 -10.23 -2.54 4.70
C TYR A 68 -10.79 -1.12 4.82
N PRO A 69 -11.85 -0.91 5.60
CA PRO A 69 -12.38 0.42 5.83
C PRO A 69 -11.31 1.28 6.52
N PRO A 70 -11.14 2.55 6.10
CA PRO A 70 -10.19 3.43 6.74
C PRO A 70 -10.56 3.63 8.22
N LYS A 71 -9.54 3.67 9.09
CA LYS A 71 -9.74 3.98 10.50
C LYS A 71 -10.02 5.48 10.64
N PRO A 72 -10.94 5.89 11.54
CA PRO A 72 -11.09 7.31 11.88
C PRO A 72 -9.78 7.89 12.40
N ARG A 73 -9.56 9.18 12.13
CA ARG A 73 -8.43 9.94 12.65
C ARG A 73 -8.30 9.76 14.17
N GLY A 74 -7.08 9.46 14.62
CA GLY A 74 -6.75 9.17 16.02
C GLY A 74 -7.08 7.76 16.51
N GLN A 75 -7.46 6.85 15.61
CA GLN A 75 -7.69 5.44 15.92
C GLN A 75 -6.67 4.50 15.26
N ALA A 76 -5.55 5.04 14.79
CA ALA A 76 -4.44 4.27 14.25
C ALA A 76 -3.83 3.34 15.30
N ASN A 77 -3.54 2.09 14.91
CA ASN A 77 -2.76 1.18 15.72
C ASN A 77 -1.25 1.36 15.42
N LEU A 78 -0.53 2.05 16.30
CA LEU A 78 0.91 2.32 16.15
C LEU A 78 1.82 1.07 16.25
N THR A 79 1.26 -0.12 16.51
CA THR A 79 2.02 -1.37 16.41
C THR A 79 2.07 -1.93 14.99
N MET A 80 1.22 -1.44 14.09
CA MET A 80 1.25 -1.81 12.66
C MET A 80 2.41 -1.13 11.93
N SER A 81 3.06 -1.88 11.05
CA SER A 81 4.28 -1.47 10.33
C SER A 81 4.12 -0.15 9.58
N ALA A 82 3.21 -0.08 8.61
CA ALA A 82 3.00 1.13 7.80
C ALA A 82 2.61 2.35 8.64
N VAL A 83 1.70 2.16 9.61
CA VAL A 83 1.24 3.22 10.53
C VAL A 83 2.40 3.77 11.35
N GLN A 84 3.22 2.90 11.94
CA GLN A 84 4.38 3.30 12.72
C GLN A 84 5.42 4.04 11.86
N THR A 85 5.68 3.56 10.64
CA THR A 85 6.63 4.19 9.72
C THR A 85 6.15 5.58 9.29
N ALA A 86 4.88 5.74 8.90
CA ALA A 86 4.30 7.05 8.56
C ALA A 86 4.35 8.04 9.74
N HIS A 87 4.13 7.57 10.97
CA HIS A 87 4.22 8.40 12.17
C HIS A 87 5.66 8.86 12.45
N LEU A 88 6.63 7.94 12.37
CA LEU A 88 8.03 8.24 12.73
C LEU A 88 8.77 9.04 11.64
N HIS A 89 8.40 8.86 10.38
CA HIS A 89 9.15 9.40 9.23
C HIS A 89 8.38 10.45 8.42
N ASN A 90 7.10 10.68 8.72
CA ASN A 90 6.25 11.63 7.98
C ASN A 90 6.25 11.38 6.46
N CYS A 91 6.19 10.11 6.06
CA CYS A 91 6.22 9.68 4.67
C CYS A 91 4.89 9.08 4.22
N LEU A 92 4.74 8.88 2.90
CA LEU A 92 3.70 8.01 2.37
C LEU A 92 4.05 6.56 2.75
N ALA A 93 3.27 5.97 3.66
CA ALA A 93 3.41 4.58 4.09
C ALA A 93 2.11 3.84 3.88
N MET A 94 2.18 2.62 3.34
CA MET A 94 1.03 1.85 2.89
C MET A 94 1.25 0.36 3.10
N THR A 95 0.15 -0.39 3.21
CA THR A 95 0.16 -1.85 3.13
C THR A 95 -0.50 -2.27 1.82
N LEU A 96 0.21 -3.04 1.00
CA LEU A 96 -0.34 -3.70 -0.19
C LEU A 96 -0.80 -5.10 0.19
N GLU A 97 -2.07 -5.38 -0.07
CA GLU A 97 -2.66 -6.70 0.10
C GLU A 97 -2.91 -7.35 -1.27
N MET A 98 -2.56 -8.63 -1.39
CA MET A 98 -2.83 -9.46 -2.56
C MET A 98 -3.67 -10.68 -2.16
N PRO A 99 -4.63 -11.12 -2.98
CA PRO A 99 -5.52 -12.19 -2.56
C PRO A 99 -4.80 -13.55 -2.54
N PHE A 100 -5.01 -14.36 -1.51
CA PHE A 100 -4.69 -15.80 -1.57
C PHE A 100 -5.58 -16.57 -2.55
N LYS A 101 -6.77 -16.02 -2.85
CA LYS A 101 -7.74 -16.58 -3.80
C LYS A 101 -7.36 -16.18 -5.24
N ASP A 102 -8.13 -15.26 -5.79
CA ASP A 102 -7.95 -14.65 -7.09
C ASP A 102 -8.57 -13.25 -7.03
N THR A 103 -8.26 -12.37 -7.97
CA THR A 103 -8.98 -11.11 -8.16
C THR A 103 -10.29 -11.36 -8.91
N THR A 104 -11.42 -10.82 -8.46
CA THR A 104 -12.70 -11.02 -9.16
C THR A 104 -12.78 -10.33 -10.52
N ASP A 105 -12.04 -9.24 -10.70
CA ASP A 105 -12.12 -8.40 -11.90
C ASP A 105 -11.35 -8.99 -13.09
N THR A 106 -10.32 -9.79 -12.80
CA THR A 106 -9.46 -10.47 -13.79
C THR A 106 -9.18 -11.92 -13.37
N PRO A 107 -10.21 -12.78 -13.32
CA PRO A 107 -10.05 -14.14 -12.81
C PRO A 107 -9.25 -15.04 -13.77
N ASP A 108 -8.36 -15.86 -13.22
CA ASP A 108 -7.63 -16.93 -13.90
C ASP A 108 -8.10 -18.28 -13.35
N GLN A 109 -8.92 -18.99 -14.13
CA GLN A 109 -9.49 -20.28 -13.72
C GLN A 109 -8.45 -21.39 -13.51
N LYS A 110 -7.24 -21.25 -14.04
CA LYS A 110 -6.21 -22.27 -13.96
C LYS A 110 -5.31 -22.07 -12.75
N TYR A 111 -4.94 -20.84 -12.47
CA TYR A 111 -3.92 -20.52 -11.46
C TYR A 111 -4.39 -19.57 -10.36
N GLY A 112 -5.53 -18.90 -10.52
CA GLY A 112 -5.99 -17.86 -9.60
C GLY A 112 -5.02 -16.68 -9.51
N TRP A 113 -4.86 -16.14 -8.31
CA TRP A 113 -3.73 -15.27 -8.02
C TRP A 113 -2.44 -16.07 -7.99
N SER A 114 -1.36 -15.54 -8.57
CA SER A 114 -0.14 -16.30 -8.79
C SER A 114 1.13 -15.46 -8.63
N ALA A 115 2.27 -16.14 -8.47
CA ALA A 115 3.57 -15.50 -8.37
C ALA A 115 3.89 -14.62 -9.60
N GLU A 116 3.47 -15.02 -10.80
CA GLU A 116 3.64 -14.22 -12.01
C GLU A 116 2.83 -12.92 -11.96
N ARG A 117 1.62 -12.97 -11.39
CA ARG A 117 0.75 -11.80 -11.20
C ARG A 117 1.26 -10.87 -10.12
N SER A 118 1.71 -11.41 -8.99
CA SER A 118 2.44 -10.65 -7.96
C SER A 118 3.65 -9.94 -8.55
N LYS A 119 4.42 -10.61 -9.43
CA LYS A 119 5.58 -9.99 -10.09
C LYS A 119 5.17 -8.85 -11.03
N ARG A 120 4.09 -9.01 -11.80
CA ARG A 120 3.55 -7.93 -12.64
C ARG A 120 3.09 -6.75 -11.80
N LEU A 121 2.39 -7.00 -10.69
CA LEU A 121 1.98 -5.96 -9.75
C LEU A 121 3.18 -5.23 -9.14
N ALA A 122 4.24 -5.94 -8.78
CA ALA A 122 5.47 -5.33 -8.28
C ALA A 122 6.11 -4.37 -9.30
N HIS A 123 6.11 -4.72 -10.60
CA HIS A 123 6.57 -3.80 -11.64
C HIS A 123 5.67 -2.55 -11.72
N SER A 124 4.35 -2.72 -11.67
CA SER A 124 3.42 -1.60 -11.63
C SER A 124 3.60 -0.73 -10.38
N CYS A 125 3.96 -1.29 -9.21
CA CYS A 125 4.29 -0.49 -8.03
C CYS A 125 5.53 0.40 -8.27
N LEU A 126 6.55 -0.09 -8.96
CA LEU A 126 7.73 0.72 -9.32
C LEU A 126 7.36 1.84 -10.30
N GLU A 127 6.49 1.57 -11.27
CA GLU A 127 5.98 2.59 -12.20
C GLU A 127 5.13 3.64 -11.46
N ALA A 128 4.21 3.22 -10.58
CA ALA A 128 3.42 4.12 -9.75
C ALA A 128 4.29 5.00 -8.85
N LEU A 129 5.37 4.44 -8.28
CA LEU A 129 6.35 5.19 -7.50
C LEU A 129 7.09 6.24 -8.36
N ASP A 130 7.50 5.89 -9.59
CA ASP A 130 8.12 6.86 -10.51
C ASP A 130 7.16 8.02 -10.85
N TYR A 131 5.89 7.73 -11.12
CA TYR A 131 4.87 8.78 -11.31
C TYR A 131 4.69 9.64 -10.05
N PHE A 132 4.68 9.02 -8.87
CA PHE A 132 4.54 9.72 -7.59
C PHE A 132 5.71 10.69 -7.37
N LEU A 133 6.95 10.24 -7.56
CA LEU A 133 8.15 11.07 -7.42
C LEU A 133 8.18 12.25 -8.40
N LYS A 134 7.57 12.10 -9.59
CA LYS A 134 7.46 13.17 -10.60
C LYS A 134 6.28 14.11 -10.39
N SER A 135 5.34 13.77 -9.50
CA SER A 135 4.11 14.55 -9.30
C SER A 135 4.33 15.88 -8.57
N GLY A 136 5.41 15.98 -7.77
CA GLY A 136 5.67 17.13 -6.91
C GLY A 136 4.79 17.18 -5.64
N LEU A 137 4.06 16.10 -5.35
CA LEU A 137 3.36 15.87 -4.08
C LEU A 137 4.32 15.50 -2.94
#